data_AF-A0A523PQS5-F1
#
_entry.id   AF-A0A523PQS5-F1
#
_cell.length_a   1.000
_cell.length_b   1.000
_cell.length_c   1.000
_cell.angle_alpha   90.00
_cell.angle_beta   90.00
_cell.angle_gamma   90.00
#
_symmetry.space_group_name_H-M   'P 1'
#
loop_
_entity.id
_entity.type
_entity.pdbx_description
1 polymer ?
#
loop_
_entity_poly.entity_id
_entity_poly.type
_entity_poly.pdbx_seq_one_letter_code
_entity_poly.pdbx_strand_id
1 'polypeptide(L)'
;MTSLSRRALARLALLCAAAGVGATAPSLLAPMQGGPAAGQELQAVPGGTGRRLAPAVAEMLGRMDPETDGWETEAWSSAAGAQLTRLLELWSDSYMAPDVLDDVLDPAFVCGPLRPAELRIVFQNDAFRVLRPDPDASAGSTGKRTYVGPAGLVRALRALGVPFAGDLDFHTKLKVIEISVEDETFSVTALYLAFAHPKTGVVQQNATWRCVFRLPAEDASPRLVSIVVEKFEEVVRPQAGPLFADCTAAVLGANESYGRQLLPGLDHWRGRIASMFGTTMLGHQGIAVGDANGDGLDDVYVCQPGGLPNLLYLRAEDGTYTDASARAGVDFMEVTSSALWLDLDGDGDQDLVVSAGGEMLFLENDGAARFQLRTRVEVTNTTSLAAADYDGDGDLDLFVCGYVSPYDGRATPIPYHDANNGQPNVLLESDGEFGFTDATVAAGLDVNNRRFSFAASFEDFDNDGDQDLYVANDFGRNNLYRNDGGRFTDVAAAAGVEDVSAGMGVAWGDVDGDGWMDLYVSNMYSSAGNRITYQRRFKAGTDESVREQFQRHARGNSLFLNNGDGTFEDVTLSAGVNMGRWAWGAVFIDLDNDGRQDIVVPNGFVTGQRTQDL
;
A
#
# COMPACT_ATOMS: atom_id res chain seq x y z
N MET A 1 16.27 -39.67 -3.78
CA MET A 1 14.83 -40.03 -3.79
C MET A 1 14.22 -39.53 -2.49
N THR A 2 13.61 -38.36 -2.36
CA THR A 2 13.43 -37.14 -3.21
C THR A 2 13.11 -36.05 -2.18
N SER A 3 13.93 -35.03 -1.91
CA SER A 3 14.04 -33.73 -2.63
C SER A 3 12.69 -33.01 -2.79
N LEU A 4 12.66 -31.72 -2.41
CA LEU A 4 11.54 -30.75 -2.26
C LEU A 4 11.19 -30.49 -0.77
N SER A 5 11.10 -29.25 -0.27
CA SER A 5 11.66 -27.96 -0.71
C SER A 5 11.94 -27.10 0.55
N ARG A 6 12.86 -26.12 0.48
CA ARG A 6 13.20 -25.22 1.60
C ARG A 6 13.35 -23.74 1.18
N ARG A 7 12.80 -23.36 0.02
CA ARG A 7 13.05 -22.07 -0.68
C ARG A 7 12.01 -20.97 -0.40
N ALA A 8 11.37 -20.95 0.76
CA ALA A 8 10.16 -20.15 1.01
C ALA A 8 10.31 -18.97 2.00
N LEU A 9 11.53 -18.48 2.30
CA LEU A 9 11.73 -17.56 3.45
C LEU A 9 12.60 -16.31 3.22
N ALA A 10 12.75 -15.85 1.98
CA ALA A 10 13.60 -14.69 1.63
C ALA A 10 12.92 -13.56 0.79
N ARG A 11 11.59 -13.60 0.58
CA ARG A 11 10.88 -12.72 -0.39
C ARG A 11 10.16 -11.47 0.20
N LEU A 12 10.67 -10.82 1.26
CA LEU A 12 9.87 -9.80 2.00
C LEU A 12 10.58 -8.46 2.32
N ALA A 13 10.57 -7.48 1.39
CA ALA A 13 10.57 -6.01 1.66
C ALA A 13 10.63 -5.13 0.38
N LEU A 14 9.66 -4.18 0.19
CA LEU A 14 9.70 -2.88 -0.55
C LEU A 14 8.27 -2.32 -0.80
N LEU A 15 7.94 -1.10 -1.28
CA LEU A 15 8.63 0.01 -2.01
C LEU A 15 7.98 1.38 -1.60
N CYS A 16 8.34 2.57 -2.16
CA CYS A 16 7.62 3.85 -1.90
C CYS A 16 7.85 5.06 -2.88
N ALA A 17 7.03 5.15 -3.94
CA ALA A 17 6.60 6.36 -4.67
C ALA A 17 7.53 7.23 -5.55
N ALA A 18 6.95 7.61 -6.71
CA ALA A 18 7.21 8.86 -7.41
C ALA A 18 5.90 9.68 -7.51
N ALA A 19 5.90 10.91 -6.99
CA ALA A 19 4.86 11.91 -7.23
C ALA A 19 5.41 13.30 -6.86
N GLY A 20 6.15 13.94 -7.77
CA GLY A 20 6.92 15.13 -7.39
C GLY A 20 7.60 15.91 -8.51
N VAL A 21 6.86 16.40 -9.50
CA VAL A 21 7.39 17.38 -10.47
C VAL A 21 6.58 18.69 -10.48
N GLY A 22 7.09 19.67 -9.74
CA GLY A 22 7.17 21.05 -10.26
C GLY A 22 5.90 21.92 -10.27
N ALA A 23 5.40 22.29 -9.08
CA ALA A 23 4.67 23.55 -8.91
C ALA A 23 5.26 24.37 -7.75
N THR A 24 5.89 25.50 -8.05
CA THR A 24 6.40 26.44 -7.05
C THR A 24 5.25 27.23 -6.41
N ALA A 25 4.78 26.77 -5.25
CA ALA A 25 3.94 27.54 -4.35
C ALA A 25 4.38 27.26 -2.89
N PRO A 26 4.45 28.27 -2.00
CA PRO A 26 4.89 28.06 -0.63
C PRO A 26 3.84 27.25 0.15
N SER A 27 4.30 26.21 0.82
CA SER A 27 3.48 25.35 1.68
C SER A 27 2.91 26.14 2.86
N LEU A 28 1.58 26.23 2.90
CA LEU A 28 0.81 26.57 4.10
C LEU A 28 -0.33 25.55 4.22
N LEU A 29 -0.56 25.10 5.46
CA LEU A 29 -1.50 24.08 5.94
C LEU A 29 -0.92 22.67 6.13
N ALA A 30 -0.46 22.44 7.36
CA ALA A 30 -0.65 21.17 8.05
C ALA A 30 -1.56 21.44 9.27
N PRO A 31 -2.50 20.56 9.63
CA PRO A 31 -3.30 20.71 10.85
C PRO A 31 -2.43 20.43 12.08
N MET A 32 -1.97 21.49 12.75
CA MET A 32 -1.27 21.37 14.02
C MET A 32 -2.24 21.03 15.16
N GLN A 33 -2.28 19.78 15.59
CA GLN A 33 -2.77 19.40 16.91
C GLN A 33 -1.62 18.94 17.81
N GLY A 34 -1.14 19.88 18.62
CA GLY A 34 0.04 19.75 19.47
C GLY A 34 0.50 21.15 19.83
N GLY A 35 -0.33 21.86 20.61
CA GLY A 35 -0.01 23.22 21.04
C GLY A 35 1.28 23.22 21.89
N PRO A 36 2.20 24.17 21.67
CA PRO A 36 3.37 24.28 22.53
C PRO A 36 2.94 24.57 23.97
N ALA A 37 3.66 24.01 24.94
CA ALA A 37 3.48 24.37 26.33
C ALA A 37 3.57 25.90 26.49
N ALA A 38 2.63 26.48 27.24
CA ALA A 38 2.47 27.93 27.32
C ALA A 38 3.77 28.62 27.77
N GLY A 39 4.43 29.34 26.85
CA GLY A 39 5.64 30.10 27.15
C GLY A 39 6.72 30.18 26.07
N GLN A 40 6.65 29.41 24.98
CA GLN A 40 7.59 29.56 23.85
C GLN A 40 6.87 29.94 22.55
N GLU A 41 6.87 31.23 22.23
CA GLU A 41 6.52 31.73 20.91
C GLU A 41 7.57 31.28 19.89
N LEU A 42 7.12 30.60 18.83
CA LEU A 42 7.92 30.44 17.62
C LEU A 42 8.20 31.82 17.04
N GLN A 43 9.47 32.21 16.93
CA GLN A 43 9.84 33.51 16.38
C GLN A 43 9.52 33.57 14.87
N ALA A 44 8.38 34.16 14.54
CA ALA A 44 8.07 34.56 13.17
C ALA A 44 9.11 35.58 12.66
N VAL A 45 9.36 35.57 11.34
CA VAL A 45 10.26 36.53 10.69
C VAL A 45 9.86 37.97 11.09
N PRO A 46 10.79 38.80 11.57
CA PRO A 46 10.47 40.14 12.10
C PRO A 46 9.63 40.97 11.12
N GLY A 47 8.42 41.35 11.55
CA GLY A 47 7.44 42.11 10.75
C GLY A 47 6.27 41.29 10.18
N GLY A 48 6.16 39.98 10.49
CA GLY A 48 5.14 39.09 9.92
C GLY A 48 3.73 39.11 10.57
N THR A 49 3.59 39.56 11.82
CA THR A 49 2.41 39.31 12.69
C THR A 49 1.14 40.13 12.38
N GLY A 50 0.97 40.61 11.14
CA GLY A 50 -0.15 41.47 10.74
C GLY A 50 -0.53 41.44 9.26
N ARG A 51 -0.14 40.40 8.50
CA ARG A 51 -0.55 40.29 7.10
C ARG A 51 -1.98 39.80 6.99
N ARG A 52 -2.90 40.68 6.55
CA ARG A 52 -4.08 40.24 5.80
C ARG A 52 -3.58 39.37 4.63
N LEU A 53 -4.11 38.16 4.51
CA LEU A 53 -3.94 37.36 3.31
C LEU A 53 -4.37 38.20 2.10
N ALA A 54 -3.64 38.09 0.98
CA ALA A 54 -4.07 38.73 -0.26
C ALA A 54 -5.47 38.21 -0.62
N PRO A 55 -6.41 39.03 -1.11
CA PRO A 55 -7.80 38.61 -1.32
C PRO A 55 -7.94 37.31 -2.13
N ALA A 56 -7.13 37.11 -3.17
CA ALA A 56 -7.10 35.87 -3.95
C ALA A 56 -6.65 34.63 -3.15
N VAL A 57 -5.75 34.78 -2.17
CA VAL A 57 -5.33 33.67 -1.29
C VAL A 57 -6.40 33.39 -0.24
N ALA A 58 -7.03 34.42 0.32
CA ALA A 58 -8.17 34.26 1.23
C ALA A 58 -9.36 33.60 0.52
N GLU A 59 -9.64 33.98 -0.73
CA GLU A 59 -10.66 33.37 -1.58
C GLU A 59 -10.32 31.92 -1.92
N MET A 60 -9.06 31.62 -2.28
CA MET A 60 -8.63 30.24 -2.56
C MET A 60 -8.73 29.35 -1.33
N LEU A 61 -8.39 29.86 -0.13
CA LEU A 61 -8.53 29.15 1.13
C LEU A 61 -10.00 28.97 1.54
N GLY A 62 -10.87 29.96 1.29
CA GLY A 62 -12.32 29.80 1.48
C GLY A 62 -12.91 28.71 0.58
N ARG A 63 -12.42 28.58 -0.67
CA ARG A 63 -12.77 27.45 -1.56
C ARG A 63 -12.21 26.09 -1.12
N MET A 64 -11.45 26.02 -0.03
CA MET A 64 -11.02 24.77 0.61
C MET A 64 -11.80 24.49 1.91
N ASP A 65 -12.72 25.39 2.29
CA ASP A 65 -13.57 25.25 3.46
C ASP A 65 -14.92 24.63 3.06
N PRO A 66 -15.20 23.35 3.44
CA PRO A 66 -16.41 22.65 3.04
C PRO A 66 -17.70 23.30 3.55
N GLU A 67 -17.62 24.12 4.61
CA GLU A 67 -18.76 24.87 5.15
C GLU A 67 -19.16 26.03 4.22
N THR A 68 -18.27 26.48 3.32
CA THR A 68 -18.50 27.68 2.48
C THR A 68 -18.49 27.43 0.97
N ASP A 69 -18.01 26.26 0.52
CA ASP A 69 -18.03 25.86 -0.90
C ASP A 69 -19.27 25.00 -1.29
N GLY A 70 -20.05 24.57 -0.28
CA GLY A 70 -21.26 23.77 -0.41
C GLY A 70 -21.04 22.25 -0.31
N TRP A 71 -19.91 21.79 0.24
CA TRP A 71 -19.70 20.42 0.72
C TRP A 71 -20.03 20.29 2.21
N GLU A 72 -21.20 20.77 2.63
CA GLU A 72 -21.71 20.68 4.01
C GLU A 72 -21.62 19.25 4.58
N THR A 73 -21.78 18.23 3.72
CA THR A 73 -21.57 16.81 4.03
C THR A 73 -20.17 16.46 4.53
N GLU A 74 -19.11 17.09 4.00
CA GLU A 74 -17.75 16.87 4.52
C GLU A 74 -17.55 17.55 5.88
N ALA A 75 -18.17 18.70 6.12
CA ALA A 75 -18.21 19.32 7.44
C ALA A 75 -18.95 18.44 8.46
N TRP A 76 -20.12 17.89 8.10
CA TRP A 76 -20.88 16.96 8.94
C TRP A 76 -20.13 15.64 9.17
N SER A 77 -19.43 15.12 8.15
CA SER A 77 -18.56 13.94 8.29
C SER A 77 -17.41 14.20 9.26
N SER A 78 -16.79 15.38 9.20
CA SER A 78 -15.73 15.80 10.12
C SER A 78 -16.25 15.89 11.55
N ALA A 79 -17.40 16.55 11.75
CA ALA A 79 -18.04 16.72 13.06
C ALA A 79 -18.52 15.39 13.67
N ALA A 80 -19.06 14.47 12.85
CA ALA A 80 -19.39 13.12 13.28
C ALA A 80 -18.14 12.30 13.63
N GLY A 81 -17.07 12.42 12.83
CA GLY A 81 -15.77 11.82 13.14
C GLY A 81 -15.22 12.29 14.49
N ALA A 82 -15.31 13.59 14.79
CA ALA A 82 -14.92 14.14 16.08
C ALA A 82 -15.75 13.59 17.25
N GLN A 83 -17.07 13.47 17.09
CA GLN A 83 -17.95 12.87 18.12
C GLN A 83 -17.63 11.39 18.36
N LEU A 84 -17.33 10.63 17.31
CA LEU A 84 -16.94 9.21 17.43
C LEU A 84 -15.55 9.04 18.05
N THR A 85 -14.58 9.90 17.72
CA THR A 85 -13.27 9.94 18.39
C THR A 85 -13.44 10.21 19.88
N ARG A 86 -14.22 11.24 20.24
CA ARG A 86 -14.52 11.57 21.64
C ARG A 86 -15.21 10.43 22.39
N LEU A 87 -16.13 9.72 21.74
CA LEU A 87 -16.77 8.53 22.32
C LEU A 87 -15.76 7.44 22.69
N LEU A 88 -14.74 7.24 21.84
CA LEU A 88 -13.68 6.26 22.08
C LEU A 88 -12.70 6.72 23.16
N GLU A 89 -12.30 8.01 23.18
CA GLU A 89 -11.49 8.59 24.24
C GLU A 89 -12.14 8.42 25.62
N LEU A 90 -13.44 8.75 25.74
CA LEU A 90 -14.24 8.57 26.96
C LEU A 90 -14.42 7.10 27.37
N TRP A 91 -14.18 6.14 26.46
CA TRP A 91 -14.25 4.70 26.73
C TRP A 91 -12.91 4.12 27.19
N SER A 92 -11.80 4.68 26.73
CA SER A 92 -10.46 4.33 27.21
C SER A 92 -10.22 4.74 28.67
N ASP A 93 -10.97 5.73 29.19
CA ASP A 93 -10.97 6.06 30.61
C ASP A 93 -11.49 4.90 31.49
N SER A 94 -10.83 4.68 32.64
CA SER A 94 -11.04 3.50 33.50
C SER A 94 -12.47 3.32 34.04
N TYR A 95 -13.31 4.35 33.91
CA TYR A 95 -14.73 4.34 34.23
C TYR A 95 -15.49 5.42 33.45
N MET A 96 -16.26 5.01 32.43
CA MET A 96 -17.22 5.90 31.75
C MET A 96 -18.52 5.98 32.56
N ALA A 97 -18.79 7.15 33.15
CA ALA A 97 -20.09 7.46 33.76
C ALA A 97 -21.13 7.82 32.66
N PRO A 98 -22.40 7.40 32.73
CA PRO A 98 -23.34 7.64 31.63
C PRO A 98 -23.56 9.10 31.25
N ASP A 99 -23.51 10.02 32.21
CA ASP A 99 -23.73 11.46 32.05
C ASP A 99 -22.66 12.16 31.18
N VAL A 100 -21.47 11.59 31.02
CA VAL A 100 -20.42 12.16 30.15
C VAL A 100 -20.73 12.03 28.64
N LEU A 101 -21.83 11.35 28.30
CA LEU A 101 -22.31 11.13 26.94
C LEU A 101 -23.51 12.01 26.55
N ASP A 102 -24.05 12.82 27.48
CA ASP A 102 -25.26 13.63 27.23
C ASP A 102 -25.06 14.70 26.13
N ASP A 103 -23.81 15.06 25.82
CA ASP A 103 -23.45 15.95 24.71
C ASP A 103 -22.83 15.25 23.47
N VAL A 104 -22.80 13.91 23.50
CA VAL A 104 -22.45 13.04 22.37
C VAL A 104 -23.71 12.43 21.76
N LEU A 105 -24.65 12.00 22.61
CA LEU A 105 -25.82 11.21 22.21
C LEU A 105 -27.09 12.05 22.05
N ASP A 106 -27.97 11.57 21.17
CA ASP A 106 -29.35 12.00 21.12
C ASP A 106 -30.17 11.35 22.25
N PRO A 107 -31.19 12.02 22.83
CA PRO A 107 -32.06 11.41 23.84
C PRO A 107 -32.77 10.12 23.37
N ALA A 108 -32.97 9.95 22.06
CA ALA A 108 -33.52 8.73 21.47
C ALA A 108 -32.47 7.66 21.13
N PHE A 109 -31.21 7.80 21.60
CA PHE A 109 -30.11 6.92 21.20
C PHE A 109 -30.41 5.43 21.39
N VAL A 110 -30.10 4.64 20.36
CA VAL A 110 -30.29 3.19 20.38
C VAL A 110 -29.18 2.45 19.61
N CYS A 111 -28.67 1.35 20.17
CA CYS A 111 -27.78 0.44 19.43
C CYS A 111 -28.06 -1.03 19.75
N GLY A 112 -27.59 -1.90 18.86
CA GLY A 112 -27.46 -3.34 19.15
C GLY A 112 -26.17 -3.64 19.92
N PRO A 113 -25.81 -4.93 20.09
CA PRO A 113 -24.49 -5.31 20.59
C PRO A 113 -23.38 -4.79 19.67
N LEU A 114 -22.42 -4.02 20.23
CA LEU A 114 -21.24 -3.54 19.49
C LEU A 114 -20.21 -4.66 19.26
N ARG A 115 -20.20 -5.68 20.12
CA ARG A 115 -19.61 -6.99 19.87
C ARG A 115 -20.74 -7.99 19.69
N PRO A 116 -20.78 -8.77 18.59
CA PRO A 116 -21.78 -9.81 18.37
C PRO A 116 -21.87 -10.77 19.57
N ALA A 117 -23.08 -11.23 19.87
CA ALA A 117 -23.32 -12.13 21.00
C ALA A 117 -22.76 -13.54 20.75
N GLU A 118 -22.88 -14.02 19.52
CA GLU A 118 -22.41 -15.32 19.06
C GLU A 118 -21.34 -15.09 17.98
N LEU A 119 -20.14 -15.60 18.25
CA LEU A 119 -18.98 -15.53 17.36
C LEU A 119 -18.51 -16.96 17.11
N ARG A 120 -18.27 -17.31 15.84
CA ARG A 120 -17.65 -18.58 15.45
C ARG A 120 -16.19 -18.35 15.05
N ILE A 121 -15.37 -19.36 15.31
CA ILE A 121 -13.98 -19.39 14.84
C ILE A 121 -14.03 -19.69 13.34
N VAL A 122 -13.40 -18.83 12.53
CA VAL A 122 -13.30 -19.00 11.06
C VAL A 122 -11.88 -19.39 10.62
N PHE A 123 -10.88 -19.16 11.45
CA PHE A 123 -9.50 -19.59 11.28
C PHE A 123 -8.87 -19.82 12.66
N GLN A 124 -8.02 -20.84 12.80
CA GLN A 124 -7.22 -21.08 14.00
C GLN A 124 -5.99 -21.93 13.68
N ASN A 125 -4.82 -21.43 14.07
CA ASN A 125 -3.57 -22.17 14.14
C ASN A 125 -2.99 -22.09 15.58
N ASP A 126 -1.75 -22.53 15.79
CA ASP A 126 -1.08 -22.47 17.10
C ASP A 126 -0.73 -21.03 17.54
N ALA A 127 -0.68 -20.08 16.60
CA ALA A 127 -0.34 -18.69 16.86
C ALA A 127 -1.56 -17.86 17.26
N PHE A 128 -2.67 -17.92 16.52
CA PHE A 128 -3.87 -17.11 16.76
C PHE A 128 -5.16 -17.78 16.26
N ARG A 129 -6.29 -17.17 16.62
CA ARG A 129 -7.61 -17.50 16.08
C ARG A 129 -8.34 -16.24 15.60
N VAL A 130 -9.11 -16.37 14.53
CA VAL A 130 -9.99 -15.33 13.99
C VAL A 130 -11.43 -15.72 14.26
N LEU A 131 -12.20 -14.80 14.84
CA LEU A 131 -13.61 -14.96 15.15
C LEU A 131 -14.46 -13.96 14.36
N ARG A 132 -15.57 -14.42 13.79
CA ARG A 132 -16.54 -13.59 13.05
C ARG A 132 -17.97 -13.90 13.56
N PRO A 133 -18.96 -12.99 13.36
CA PRO A 133 -20.36 -13.28 13.64
C PRO A 133 -20.78 -14.62 13.03
N ASP A 134 -21.54 -15.42 13.78
CA ASP A 134 -22.13 -16.62 13.21
C ASP A 134 -23.41 -16.25 12.43
N PRO A 135 -23.47 -16.43 11.09
CA PRO A 135 -24.67 -16.14 10.30
C PRO A 135 -25.85 -17.07 10.64
N ASP A 136 -25.57 -18.26 11.17
CA ASP A 136 -26.58 -19.26 11.50
C ASP A 136 -27.09 -19.13 12.95
N ALA A 137 -26.53 -18.18 13.73
CA ALA A 137 -27.02 -17.79 15.05
C ALA A 137 -28.46 -17.30 14.94
N SER A 138 -29.40 -18.20 15.25
CA SER A 138 -30.82 -17.95 15.02
C SER A 138 -31.28 -16.65 15.67
N ALA A 139 -31.87 -15.74 14.89
CA ALA A 139 -32.34 -14.43 15.34
C ALA A 139 -33.46 -14.45 16.42
N GLY A 140 -33.76 -15.63 16.97
CA GLY A 140 -34.74 -15.90 18.03
C GLY A 140 -34.21 -16.63 19.27
N SER A 141 -32.95 -17.10 19.36
CA SER A 141 -32.44 -17.74 20.60
C SER A 141 -31.87 -16.71 21.59
N THR A 142 -31.17 -15.67 21.09
CA THR A 142 -30.73 -14.52 21.88
C THR A 142 -31.65 -13.34 21.59
N GLY A 143 -32.47 -12.95 22.57
CA GLY A 143 -33.39 -11.81 22.40
C GLY A 143 -32.62 -10.55 22.01
N LYS A 144 -33.00 -9.91 20.89
CA LYS A 144 -32.37 -8.71 20.32
C LYS A 144 -32.04 -7.70 21.42
N ARG A 145 -30.78 -7.65 21.84
CA ARG A 145 -30.37 -6.91 23.03
C ARG A 145 -30.17 -5.45 22.69
N THR A 146 -31.27 -4.72 22.68
CA THR A 146 -31.31 -3.28 22.43
C THR A 146 -30.76 -2.52 23.64
N TYR A 147 -29.76 -1.68 23.39
CA TYR A 147 -29.22 -0.73 24.35
C TYR A 147 -29.79 0.65 24.04
N VAL A 148 -30.38 1.31 25.04
CA VAL A 148 -31.07 2.60 24.89
C VAL A 148 -30.43 3.65 25.80
N GLY A 149 -30.21 4.84 25.24
CA GLY A 149 -29.63 6.00 25.92
C GLY A 149 -28.18 5.78 26.41
N PRO A 150 -27.62 6.77 27.14
CA PRO A 150 -26.26 6.73 27.65
C PRO A 150 -25.92 5.48 28.48
N ALA A 151 -26.77 5.15 29.46
CA ALA A 151 -26.58 3.96 30.28
C ALA A 151 -26.69 2.65 29.47
N GLY A 152 -27.36 2.67 28.32
CA GLY A 152 -27.34 1.59 27.34
C GLY A 152 -25.96 1.48 26.68
N LEU A 153 -25.45 2.57 26.10
CA LEU A 153 -24.17 2.59 25.40
C LEU A 153 -23.00 2.17 26.30
N VAL A 154 -22.95 2.65 27.55
CA VAL A 154 -21.93 2.22 28.54
C VAL A 154 -21.93 0.69 28.73
N ARG A 155 -23.09 0.02 28.70
CA ARG A 155 -23.16 -1.44 28.78
C ARG A 155 -22.72 -2.12 27.47
N ALA A 156 -23.00 -1.51 26.32
CA ALA A 156 -22.60 -2.04 25.02
C ALA A 156 -21.07 -1.95 24.82
N LEU A 157 -20.47 -0.81 25.16
CA LEU A 157 -19.02 -0.59 25.17
C LEU A 157 -18.31 -1.48 26.21
N ARG A 158 -18.89 -1.66 27.40
CA ARG A 158 -18.37 -2.64 28.37
C ARG A 158 -18.39 -4.07 27.81
N ALA A 159 -19.41 -4.45 27.06
CA ALA A 159 -19.48 -5.77 26.41
C ALA A 159 -18.47 -5.91 25.26
N LEU A 160 -18.24 -4.83 24.50
CA LEU A 160 -17.20 -4.74 23.47
C LEU A 160 -15.80 -4.94 24.05
N GLY A 161 -15.53 -4.32 25.21
CA GLY A 161 -14.26 -4.39 25.91
C GLY A 161 -14.00 -5.62 26.79
N VAL A 162 -14.93 -6.58 26.89
CA VAL A 162 -14.70 -7.82 27.67
C VAL A 162 -13.42 -8.57 27.25
N PRO A 163 -13.07 -8.70 25.97
CA PRO A 163 -11.82 -9.35 25.54
C PRO A 163 -10.54 -8.60 25.97
N PHE A 164 -10.64 -7.30 26.25
CA PHE A 164 -9.54 -6.47 26.74
C PHE A 164 -9.47 -6.46 28.29
N ALA A 165 -10.47 -7.02 28.98
CA ALA A 165 -10.63 -6.87 30.43
C ALA A 165 -9.51 -7.55 31.23
N GLY A 166 -8.57 -6.75 31.72
CA GLY A 166 -7.44 -7.16 32.54
C GLY A 166 -6.35 -6.10 32.60
N ASP A 167 -6.18 -5.36 31.50
CA ASP A 167 -5.31 -4.20 31.37
C ASP A 167 -6.07 -3.08 30.64
N LEU A 168 -5.94 -1.84 31.10
CA LEU A 168 -6.62 -0.66 30.52
C LEU A 168 -5.86 -0.03 29.36
N ASP A 169 -4.81 -0.70 28.88
CA ASP A 169 -3.93 -0.23 27.83
C ASP A 169 -4.35 -0.86 26.49
N PHE A 170 -5.40 -0.27 25.89
CA PHE A 170 -5.90 -0.63 24.57
C PHE A 170 -6.02 0.63 23.70
N HIS A 171 -5.52 0.55 22.47
CA HIS A 171 -5.64 1.61 21.48
C HIS A 171 -6.94 1.42 20.68
N THR A 172 -7.59 2.52 20.34
CA THR A 172 -8.78 2.54 19.48
C THR A 172 -8.66 3.63 18.42
N LYS A 173 -9.14 3.36 17.22
CA LYS A 173 -9.14 4.29 16.09
C LYS A 173 -10.42 4.13 15.29
N LEU A 174 -10.94 5.24 14.78
CA LEU A 174 -12.09 5.24 13.89
C LEU A 174 -11.84 6.14 12.69
N LYS A 175 -12.28 5.69 11.50
CA LYS A 175 -12.16 6.44 10.25
C LYS A 175 -13.48 6.43 9.49
N VAL A 176 -14.07 7.60 9.28
CA VAL A 176 -15.27 7.75 8.43
C VAL A 176 -14.89 7.59 6.96
N ILE A 177 -15.56 6.66 6.28
CA ILE A 177 -15.32 6.28 4.88
C ILE A 177 -16.52 6.54 3.97
N GLU A 178 -17.68 6.88 4.51
CA GLU A 178 -18.90 7.18 3.74
C GLU A 178 -19.77 8.18 4.52
N ILE A 179 -20.55 9.00 3.80
CA ILE A 179 -21.65 9.78 4.37
C ILE A 179 -22.85 9.77 3.41
N SER A 180 -24.04 9.55 3.97
CA SER A 180 -25.32 9.63 3.27
C SER A 180 -26.29 10.53 4.06
N VAL A 181 -27.04 11.37 3.34
CA VAL A 181 -27.99 12.33 3.93
C VAL A 181 -29.42 11.85 3.71
N GLU A 182 -30.16 11.75 4.81
CA GLU A 182 -31.61 11.50 4.90
C GLU A 182 -32.25 12.77 5.54
N ASP A 183 -33.57 12.96 5.46
CA ASP A 183 -34.21 14.30 5.59
C ASP A 183 -33.77 15.15 6.80
N GLU A 184 -33.87 14.64 8.03
CA GLU A 184 -33.46 15.33 9.27
C GLU A 184 -32.23 14.69 9.94
N THR A 185 -31.63 13.68 9.30
CA THR A 185 -30.55 12.86 9.86
C THR A 185 -29.58 12.41 8.78
N PHE A 186 -28.28 12.42 9.07
CA PHE A 186 -27.29 11.82 8.18
C PHE A 186 -26.72 10.55 8.80
N SER A 187 -26.28 9.62 7.97
CA SER A 187 -25.56 8.42 8.41
C SER A 187 -24.14 8.41 7.87
N VAL A 188 -23.19 7.94 8.68
CA VAL A 188 -21.80 7.74 8.29
C VAL A 188 -21.42 6.28 8.45
N THR A 189 -20.68 5.75 7.49
CA THR A 189 -20.04 4.43 7.59
C THR A 189 -18.61 4.64 8.04
N ALA A 190 -18.21 3.94 9.10
CA ALA A 190 -16.90 4.12 9.72
C ALA A 190 -16.20 2.79 9.99
N LEU A 191 -14.90 2.76 9.72
CA LEU A 191 -14.02 1.65 10.09
C LEU A 191 -13.56 1.86 11.53
N TYR A 192 -13.82 0.87 12.39
CA TYR A 192 -13.37 0.78 13.77
C TYR A 192 -12.23 -0.24 13.87
N LEU A 193 -11.17 0.16 14.56
CA LEU A 193 -10.07 -0.69 14.99
C LEU A 193 -9.91 -0.52 16.51
N ALA A 194 -9.81 -1.63 17.23
CA ALA A 194 -9.28 -1.65 18.59
C ALA A 194 -8.20 -2.74 18.73
N PHE A 195 -7.18 -2.46 19.53
CA PHE A 195 -6.02 -3.33 19.68
C PHE A 195 -5.46 -3.23 21.11
N ALA A 196 -5.18 -4.38 21.72
CA ALA A 196 -4.71 -4.46 23.10
C ALA A 196 -3.66 -5.56 23.28
N HIS A 197 -2.73 -5.32 24.21
CA HIS A 197 -1.76 -6.30 24.70
C HIS A 197 -2.05 -6.68 26.16
N PRO A 198 -3.18 -7.35 26.48
CA PRO A 198 -3.41 -7.85 27.83
C PRO A 198 -2.31 -8.84 28.23
N LYS A 199 -1.98 -8.95 29.52
CA LYS A 199 -0.95 -9.89 30.02
C LYS A 199 -1.11 -11.35 29.57
N THR A 200 -2.32 -11.74 29.14
CA THR A 200 -2.68 -13.08 28.68
C THR A 200 -2.65 -13.25 27.16
N GLY A 201 -2.22 -12.26 26.36
CA GLY A 201 -2.25 -12.39 24.91
C GLY A 201 -2.15 -11.09 24.10
N VAL A 202 -2.75 -11.13 22.91
CA VAL A 202 -3.03 -9.95 22.08
C VAL A 202 -4.46 -10.08 21.58
N VAL A 203 -5.21 -8.99 21.56
CA VAL A 203 -6.57 -8.96 20.98
C VAL A 203 -6.70 -7.77 20.03
N GLN A 204 -7.15 -8.05 18.81
CA GLN A 204 -7.56 -7.04 17.85
C GLN A 204 -9.06 -7.20 17.55
N GLN A 205 -9.77 -6.09 17.40
CA GLN A 205 -11.13 -6.05 16.88
C GLN A 205 -11.19 -5.11 15.68
N ASN A 206 -11.69 -5.61 14.55
CA ASN A 206 -11.98 -4.85 13.34
C ASN A 206 -13.50 -4.79 13.18
N ALA A 207 -14.08 -3.62 12.87
CA ALA A 207 -15.51 -3.54 12.60
C ALA A 207 -15.87 -2.43 11.60
N THR A 208 -17.02 -2.59 10.95
CA THR A 208 -17.68 -1.51 10.18
C THR A 208 -18.91 -1.07 10.95
N TRP A 209 -18.94 0.20 11.35
CA TRP A 209 -20.03 0.81 12.10
C TRP A 209 -20.79 1.79 11.20
N ARG A 210 -22.08 1.55 10.99
CA ARG A 210 -22.99 2.56 10.44
C ARG A 210 -23.60 3.34 11.60
N CYS A 211 -23.31 4.64 11.65
CA CYS A 211 -23.71 5.54 12.72
C CYS A 211 -24.69 6.59 12.18
N VAL A 212 -25.87 6.72 12.79
CA VAL A 212 -26.86 7.75 12.41
C VAL A 212 -26.75 8.94 13.35
N PHE A 213 -26.76 10.15 12.79
CA PHE A 213 -26.64 11.42 13.51
C PHE A 213 -27.80 12.35 13.18
N ARG A 214 -28.19 13.17 14.16
CA ARG A 214 -29.11 14.31 14.01
C ARG A 214 -28.35 15.61 14.20
N LEU A 215 -28.66 16.61 13.37
CA LEU A 215 -28.18 17.99 13.54
C LEU A 215 -29.18 18.76 14.42
N PRO A 216 -28.79 19.28 15.59
CA PRO A 216 -29.63 20.20 16.36
C PRO A 216 -29.77 21.55 15.64
N ALA A 217 -30.91 22.23 15.83
CA ALA A 217 -31.29 23.42 15.05
C ALA A 217 -30.47 24.72 15.32
N GLU A 218 -29.49 24.70 16.23
CA GLU A 218 -28.66 25.86 16.60
C GLU A 218 -27.17 25.49 16.60
N ASP A 219 -26.58 25.27 15.42
CA ASP A 219 -25.13 25.06 15.14
C ASP A 219 -24.35 24.12 16.09
N ALA A 220 -25.05 23.24 16.80
CA ALA A 220 -24.46 22.37 17.81
C ALA A 220 -23.92 21.08 17.16
N SER A 221 -22.82 20.57 17.73
CA SER A 221 -22.19 19.34 17.24
C SER A 221 -23.20 18.18 17.12
N PRO A 222 -23.16 17.41 16.02
CA PRO A 222 -24.18 16.41 15.71
C PRO A 222 -24.33 15.40 16.86
N ARG A 223 -25.57 14.98 17.11
CA ARG A 223 -25.91 14.04 18.17
C ARG A 223 -26.10 12.65 17.59
N LEU A 224 -25.40 11.67 18.16
CA LEU A 224 -25.44 10.28 17.73
C LEU A 224 -26.78 9.65 18.12
N VAL A 225 -27.54 9.18 17.14
CA VAL A 225 -28.87 8.56 17.27
C VAL A 225 -28.77 7.04 17.30
N SER A 226 -27.87 6.43 16.54
CA SER A 226 -27.66 4.99 16.60
C SER A 226 -26.28 4.53 16.13
N ILE A 227 -25.89 3.34 16.58
CA ILE A 227 -24.76 2.57 16.04
C ILE A 227 -25.29 1.18 15.63
N VAL A 228 -25.00 0.78 14.40
CA VAL A 228 -25.20 -0.57 13.87
C VAL A 228 -23.85 -1.12 13.45
N VAL A 229 -23.52 -2.34 13.89
CA VAL A 229 -22.31 -3.04 13.46
C VAL A 229 -22.66 -3.92 12.27
N GLU A 230 -22.09 -3.60 11.11
CA GLU A 230 -22.38 -4.25 9.82
C GLU A 230 -21.39 -5.37 9.51
N LYS A 231 -20.12 -5.17 9.88
CA LYS A 231 -19.06 -6.18 9.85
C LYS A 231 -18.34 -6.18 11.19
N PHE A 232 -17.90 -7.35 11.64
CA PHE A 232 -17.11 -7.51 12.86
C PHE A 232 -16.16 -8.69 12.72
N GLU A 233 -14.95 -8.53 13.22
CA GLU A 233 -13.94 -9.57 13.34
C GLU A 233 -13.14 -9.35 14.61
N GLU A 234 -12.79 -10.43 15.31
CA GLU A 234 -11.96 -10.41 16.49
C GLU A 234 -10.83 -11.43 16.35
N VAL A 235 -9.59 -10.95 16.36
CA VAL A 235 -8.39 -11.78 16.33
C VAL A 235 -7.85 -11.91 17.75
N VAL A 236 -7.64 -13.14 18.22
CA VAL A 236 -7.13 -13.42 19.57
C VAL A 236 -5.88 -14.28 19.48
N ARG A 237 -4.77 -13.73 20.01
CA ARG A 237 -3.51 -14.44 20.24
C ARG A 237 -3.45 -14.85 21.73
N PRO A 238 -3.27 -16.13 22.08
CA PRO A 238 -3.14 -16.57 23.48
C PRO A 238 -1.72 -16.34 24.07
N GLN A 239 -0.80 -15.80 23.27
CA GLN A 239 0.56 -15.46 23.65
C GLN A 239 0.77 -13.95 23.55
N ALA A 240 1.56 -13.38 24.46
CA ALA A 240 1.95 -11.97 24.41
C ALA A 240 3.11 -11.74 23.41
N GLY A 241 3.27 -10.50 22.94
CA GLY A 241 4.26 -10.12 21.93
C GLY A 241 3.73 -10.19 20.49
N PRO A 242 4.49 -9.68 19.51
CA PRO A 242 4.12 -9.65 18.10
C PRO A 242 4.23 -11.03 17.44
N LEU A 243 3.67 -11.18 16.22
CA LEU A 243 3.87 -12.36 15.38
C LEU A 243 5.25 -12.35 14.70
N PHE A 244 5.69 -11.18 14.23
CA PHE A 244 7.00 -10.97 13.62
C PHE A 244 7.90 -10.16 14.55
N ALA A 245 9.20 -10.45 14.52
CA ALA A 245 10.22 -9.64 15.18
C ALA A 245 11.03 -8.90 14.12
N ASP A 246 11.31 -7.60 14.33
CA ASP A 246 12.29 -6.89 13.53
C ASP A 246 13.69 -7.38 13.90
N CYS A 247 14.30 -8.13 12.98
CA CYS A 247 15.64 -8.67 13.12
C CYS A 247 16.72 -7.79 12.44
N THR A 248 16.34 -6.69 11.79
CA THR A 248 17.24 -5.90 10.92
C THR A 248 18.48 -5.43 11.66
N ALA A 249 18.31 -4.89 12.87
CA ALA A 249 19.41 -4.46 13.72
C ALA A 249 20.28 -5.63 14.24
N ALA A 250 19.72 -6.83 14.36
CA ALA A 250 20.46 -8.02 14.81
C ALA A 250 21.32 -8.62 13.69
N VAL A 251 20.86 -8.56 12.44
CA VAL A 251 21.55 -9.17 11.28
C VAL A 251 22.46 -8.18 10.53
N LEU A 252 22.08 -6.90 10.45
CA LEU A 252 22.87 -5.85 9.77
C LEU A 252 23.70 -4.99 10.74
N GLY A 253 23.41 -4.99 12.04
CA GLY A 253 23.88 -3.98 13.00
C GLY A 253 25.39 -3.91 13.24
N ALA A 254 26.16 -4.91 12.81
CA ALA A 254 27.62 -4.90 12.83
C ALA A 254 28.24 -4.01 11.73
N ASN A 255 27.47 -3.68 10.67
CA ASN A 255 27.96 -2.93 9.51
C ASN A 255 27.92 -1.42 9.76
N GLU A 256 28.98 -0.72 9.35
CA GLU A 256 29.04 0.74 9.44
C GLU A 256 27.98 1.41 8.55
N SER A 257 27.71 0.85 7.37
CA SER A 257 26.66 1.26 6.44
C SER A 257 25.24 1.15 7.03
N TYR A 258 24.93 0.11 7.81
CA TYR A 258 23.65 0.05 8.52
C TYR A 258 23.49 1.26 9.45
N GLY A 259 24.45 1.49 10.34
CA GLY A 259 24.36 2.55 11.35
C GLY A 259 24.51 3.97 10.79
N ARG A 260 25.24 4.15 9.69
CA ARG A 260 25.54 5.47 9.11
C ARG A 260 24.76 5.83 7.85
N GLN A 261 24.17 4.87 7.13
CA GLN A 261 23.47 5.09 5.86
C GLN A 261 22.00 4.66 5.89
N LEU A 262 21.71 3.42 6.32
CA LEU A 262 20.33 2.89 6.33
C LEU A 262 19.49 3.43 7.49
N LEU A 263 20.06 3.51 8.71
CA LEU A 263 19.33 3.95 9.90
C LEU A 263 18.86 5.43 9.86
N PRO A 264 19.60 6.38 9.26
CA PRO A 264 19.10 7.74 9.08
C PRO A 264 18.02 7.82 8.00
N GLY A 265 16.79 8.17 8.41
CA GLY A 265 15.66 8.35 7.48
C GLY A 265 15.87 9.46 6.45
N LEU A 266 15.10 9.41 5.36
CA LEU A 266 15.25 10.20 4.13
C LEU A 266 15.46 11.72 4.33
N ASP A 267 14.80 12.34 5.30
CA ASP A 267 14.98 13.78 5.61
C ASP A 267 16.39 14.12 6.15
N HIS A 268 17.09 13.16 6.76
CA HIS A 268 18.50 13.31 7.13
C HIS A 268 19.37 13.57 5.89
N TRP A 269 19.14 12.80 4.83
CA TRP A 269 19.90 12.85 3.58
C TRP A 269 19.49 14.03 2.71
N ARG A 270 18.19 14.31 2.58
CA ARG A 270 17.68 15.51 1.86
C ARG A 270 18.18 16.83 2.46
N GLY A 271 18.51 16.85 3.75
CA GLY A 271 19.13 18.00 4.41
C GLY A 271 20.65 18.14 4.20
N ARG A 272 21.31 17.21 3.49
CA ARG A 272 22.78 17.10 3.35
C ARG A 272 23.25 16.93 1.91
N ILE A 273 22.52 16.15 1.11
CA ILE A 273 22.81 15.87 -0.29
C ILE A 273 22.14 16.96 -1.15
N ALA A 274 22.86 17.46 -2.14
CA ALA A 274 22.29 18.46 -3.06
C ALA A 274 21.18 17.82 -3.91
N SER A 275 20.04 18.50 -4.06
CA SER A 275 18.85 17.96 -4.76
C SER A 275 19.10 17.54 -6.21
N MET A 276 20.20 17.99 -6.83
CA MET A 276 20.63 17.55 -8.17
C MET A 276 21.04 16.07 -8.24
N PHE A 277 21.34 15.42 -7.12
CA PHE A 277 21.63 13.97 -7.07
C PHE A 277 20.36 13.10 -7.01
N GLY A 278 19.16 13.69 -7.11
CA GLY A 278 17.93 12.91 -7.25
C GLY A 278 17.34 12.36 -5.95
N THR A 279 17.80 12.79 -4.76
CA THR A 279 17.18 12.42 -3.48
C THR A 279 15.76 13.03 -3.36
N THR A 280 14.75 12.29 -3.81
CA THR A 280 13.33 12.64 -3.78
C THR A 280 12.75 12.62 -2.36
N MET A 281 11.54 13.17 -2.17
CA MET A 281 10.78 13.07 -0.91
C MET A 281 10.21 11.66 -0.66
N LEU A 282 10.22 10.83 -1.69
CA LEU A 282 9.58 9.53 -1.77
C LEU A 282 10.63 8.56 -2.33
N GLY A 283 10.98 7.53 -1.53
CA GLY A 283 12.07 6.61 -1.81
C GLY A 283 11.59 5.38 -2.58
N HIS A 284 11.78 5.40 -3.90
CA HIS A 284 11.41 4.33 -4.83
C HIS A 284 12.60 3.44 -5.21
N GLN A 285 13.54 3.24 -4.28
CA GLN A 285 14.72 2.41 -4.50
C GLN A 285 14.40 0.92 -4.36
N GLY A 286 14.91 0.12 -5.30
CA GLY A 286 14.83 -1.34 -5.36
C GLY A 286 15.72 -2.08 -4.36
N ILE A 287 15.38 -3.35 -4.14
CA ILE A 287 16.19 -4.37 -3.46
C ILE A 287 16.11 -5.62 -4.33
N ALA A 288 17.24 -6.29 -4.52
CA ALA A 288 17.33 -7.57 -5.20
C ALA A 288 17.94 -8.61 -4.25
N VAL A 289 17.40 -9.83 -4.28
CA VAL A 289 17.83 -10.96 -3.43
C VAL A 289 18.28 -12.11 -4.32
N GLY A 290 19.47 -12.63 -4.08
CA GLY A 290 20.16 -13.62 -4.93
C GLY A 290 21.38 -14.19 -4.23
N ASP A 291 22.07 -15.15 -4.83
CA ASP A 291 23.29 -15.76 -4.30
C ASP A 291 24.49 -15.18 -5.05
N ALA A 292 25.07 -14.10 -4.53
CA ALA A 292 26.11 -13.35 -5.25
C ALA A 292 27.49 -14.02 -5.18
N ASN A 293 27.67 -15.00 -4.27
CA ASN A 293 28.96 -15.59 -3.95
C ASN A 293 29.03 -17.13 -4.14
N GLY A 294 27.93 -17.75 -4.57
CA GLY A 294 27.81 -19.18 -4.85
C GLY A 294 27.77 -20.09 -3.60
N ASP A 295 27.51 -19.58 -2.40
CA ASP A 295 27.48 -20.36 -1.15
C ASP A 295 26.10 -20.96 -0.82
N GLY A 296 25.07 -20.63 -1.59
CA GLY A 296 23.70 -21.12 -1.44
C GLY A 296 22.85 -20.35 -0.43
N LEU A 297 23.31 -19.17 0.02
CA LEU A 297 22.57 -18.28 0.91
C LEU A 297 22.07 -17.03 0.17
N ASP A 298 20.90 -16.55 0.58
CA ASP A 298 20.32 -15.33 0.00
C ASP A 298 21.07 -14.07 0.50
N ASP A 299 21.82 -13.43 -0.40
CA ASP A 299 22.44 -12.10 -0.27
C ASP A 299 21.44 -10.99 -0.63
N VAL A 300 21.74 -9.75 -0.24
CA VAL A 300 20.84 -8.60 -0.43
C VAL A 300 21.57 -7.42 -1.09
N TYR A 301 21.14 -7.03 -2.27
CA TYR A 301 21.54 -5.78 -2.93
C TYR A 301 20.47 -4.71 -2.73
N VAL A 302 20.89 -3.49 -2.37
CA VAL A 302 20.00 -2.36 -2.04
C VAL A 302 20.39 -1.15 -2.90
N CYS A 303 19.49 -0.79 -3.82
CA CYS A 303 19.59 0.45 -4.58
C CYS A 303 19.48 1.67 -3.66
N GLN A 304 20.06 2.79 -4.06
CA GLN A 304 20.13 4.01 -3.25
C GLN A 304 19.74 5.27 -4.05
N PRO A 305 19.23 6.31 -3.36
CA PRO A 305 19.12 7.63 -3.97
C PRO A 305 20.52 8.13 -4.33
N GLY A 306 20.66 8.81 -5.47
CA GLY A 306 21.95 9.31 -5.90
C GLY A 306 22.62 10.21 -4.85
N GLY A 307 23.94 10.15 -4.77
CA GLY A 307 24.73 10.75 -3.71
C GLY A 307 24.94 9.85 -2.48
N LEU A 308 24.37 8.64 -2.47
CA LEU A 308 24.67 7.56 -1.53
C LEU A 308 25.14 6.32 -2.31
N PRO A 309 26.14 5.56 -1.81
CA PRO A 309 26.61 4.36 -2.49
C PRO A 309 25.62 3.20 -2.32
N ASN A 310 25.31 2.48 -3.40
CA ASN A 310 24.55 1.23 -3.33
C ASN A 310 25.19 0.21 -2.36
N LEU A 311 24.37 -0.68 -1.79
CA LEU A 311 24.81 -1.61 -0.75
C LEU A 311 24.63 -3.07 -1.19
N LEU A 312 25.70 -3.86 -1.15
CA LEU A 312 25.66 -5.33 -1.25
C LEU A 312 26.01 -5.93 0.11
N TYR A 313 25.07 -6.66 0.68
CA TYR A 313 25.21 -7.39 1.93
C TYR A 313 25.30 -8.89 1.65
N LEU A 314 26.47 -9.47 1.91
CA LEU A 314 26.67 -10.92 1.83
C LEU A 314 26.27 -11.59 3.12
N ARG A 315 25.50 -12.67 3.06
CA ARG A 315 24.99 -13.42 4.19
C ARG A 315 26.02 -14.43 4.69
N ALA A 316 25.99 -14.73 5.98
CA ALA A 316 26.75 -15.82 6.60
C ALA A 316 25.83 -16.94 7.11
N GLU A 317 26.38 -18.14 7.32
CA GLU A 317 25.65 -19.30 7.86
C GLU A 317 24.93 -19.01 9.20
N ASP A 318 25.45 -18.07 10.01
CA ASP A 318 24.85 -17.67 11.29
C ASP A 318 23.69 -16.66 11.16
N GLY A 319 23.38 -16.23 9.92
CA GLY A 319 22.31 -15.28 9.61
C GLY A 319 22.71 -13.81 9.75
N THR A 320 23.96 -13.49 10.10
CA THR A 320 24.48 -12.13 10.00
C THR A 320 24.83 -11.79 8.55
N TYR A 321 24.92 -10.49 8.24
CA TYR A 321 25.38 -10.02 6.93
C TYR A 321 26.62 -9.14 7.06
N THR A 322 27.47 -9.15 6.03
CA THR A 322 28.64 -8.28 5.89
C THR A 322 28.52 -7.43 4.63
N ASP A 323 28.71 -6.12 4.77
CA ASP A 323 28.82 -5.19 3.65
C ASP A 323 30.06 -5.52 2.79
N ALA A 324 29.81 -5.84 1.52
CA ALA A 324 30.82 -6.13 0.51
C ALA A 324 30.88 -5.11 -0.63
N SER A 325 30.03 -4.07 -0.61
CA SER A 325 29.71 -3.18 -1.74
C SER A 325 30.94 -2.67 -2.50
N ALA A 326 31.88 -2.03 -1.78
CA ALA A 326 33.10 -1.46 -2.34
C ALA A 326 34.18 -2.51 -2.70
N ARG A 327 34.08 -3.73 -2.17
CA ARG A 327 34.95 -4.87 -2.57
C ARG A 327 34.43 -5.54 -3.84
N ALA A 328 33.11 -5.60 -3.98
CA ALA A 328 32.40 -6.16 -5.12
C ALA A 328 32.38 -5.22 -6.33
N GLY A 329 32.56 -3.91 -6.11
CA GLY A 329 32.61 -2.89 -7.18
C GLY A 329 31.24 -2.34 -7.58
N VAL A 330 30.24 -2.48 -6.70
CA VAL A 330 28.82 -2.18 -6.97
C VAL A 330 28.27 -1.05 -6.08
N ASP A 331 29.15 -0.29 -5.44
CA ASP A 331 28.86 0.86 -4.57
C ASP A 331 28.56 2.15 -5.36
N PHE A 332 27.76 2.04 -6.43
CA PHE A 332 27.40 3.12 -7.34
C PHE A 332 26.78 4.32 -6.62
N MET A 333 27.16 5.53 -7.05
CA MET A 333 26.75 6.80 -6.44
C MET A 333 25.65 7.52 -7.25
N GLU A 334 25.40 7.01 -8.45
CA GLU A 334 24.30 7.33 -9.34
C GLU A 334 22.96 6.99 -8.68
N VAL A 335 21.87 7.63 -9.10
CA VAL A 335 20.54 7.22 -8.64
C VAL A 335 20.20 5.85 -9.24
N THR A 336 19.82 4.90 -8.38
CA THR A 336 19.39 3.57 -8.81
C THR A 336 17.98 3.27 -8.29
N SER A 337 17.15 2.64 -9.14
CA SER A 337 15.72 2.40 -8.87
C SER A 337 15.37 0.92 -8.80
N SER A 338 16.04 0.06 -9.58
CA SER A 338 15.74 -1.37 -9.65
C SER A 338 16.99 -2.17 -10.01
N ALA A 339 17.02 -3.43 -9.58
CA ALA A 339 18.08 -4.38 -9.90
C ALA A 339 17.50 -5.80 -9.99
N LEU A 340 18.16 -6.68 -10.73
CA LEU A 340 17.85 -8.11 -10.86
C LEU A 340 19.12 -8.94 -10.73
N TRP A 341 18.95 -10.16 -10.24
CA TRP A 341 19.96 -11.22 -10.25
C TRP A 341 19.57 -12.25 -11.31
N LEU A 342 20.41 -12.45 -12.31
CA LEU A 342 20.15 -13.27 -13.50
C LEU A 342 21.42 -14.05 -13.86
N ASP A 343 21.31 -15.21 -14.49
CA ASP A 343 22.43 -15.95 -15.09
C ASP A 343 22.42 -15.57 -16.59
N LEU A 344 23.26 -14.63 -17.03
CA LEU A 344 23.15 -14.04 -18.38
C LEU A 344 24.04 -14.73 -19.42
N ASP A 345 25.15 -15.33 -19.02
CA ASP A 345 26.03 -16.08 -19.92
C ASP A 345 25.96 -17.61 -19.76
N GLY A 346 25.14 -18.10 -18.82
CA GLY A 346 24.84 -19.51 -18.63
C GLY A 346 25.94 -20.30 -17.91
N ASP A 347 26.87 -19.62 -17.21
CA ASP A 347 27.93 -20.27 -16.43
C ASP A 347 27.43 -20.86 -15.09
N GLY A 348 26.28 -20.37 -14.61
CA GLY A 348 25.59 -20.86 -13.42
C GLY A 348 25.82 -20.04 -12.15
N ASP A 349 26.54 -18.92 -12.22
CA ASP A 349 26.51 -17.89 -11.18
C ASP A 349 25.34 -16.89 -11.37
N GLN A 350 25.31 -15.81 -10.59
CA GLN A 350 24.28 -14.76 -10.75
C GLN A 350 24.95 -13.41 -11.00
N ASP A 351 24.80 -12.93 -12.23
CA ASP A 351 25.08 -11.59 -12.69
C ASP A 351 24.14 -10.56 -12.08
N LEU A 352 24.61 -9.32 -12.07
CA LEU A 352 23.84 -8.19 -11.55
C LEU A 352 23.45 -7.25 -12.69
N VAL A 353 22.14 -7.04 -12.86
CA VAL A 353 21.61 -5.96 -13.69
C VAL A 353 21.09 -4.84 -12.79
N VAL A 354 21.49 -3.59 -13.06
CA VAL A 354 21.09 -2.41 -12.26
C VAL A 354 20.64 -1.27 -13.17
N SER A 355 19.48 -0.67 -12.88
CA SER A 355 19.15 0.64 -13.47
C SER A 355 19.87 1.75 -12.71
N ALA A 356 20.74 2.50 -13.40
CA ALA A 356 21.56 3.56 -12.82
C ALA A 356 21.60 4.80 -13.73
N GLY A 357 21.15 5.95 -13.22
CA GLY A 357 21.38 7.26 -13.85
C GLY A 357 20.79 7.50 -15.25
N GLY A 358 19.96 6.60 -15.78
CA GLY A 358 19.49 6.63 -17.18
C GLY A 358 20.18 5.58 -18.08
N GLU A 359 20.87 4.62 -17.49
CA GLU A 359 21.46 3.45 -18.15
C GLU A 359 21.00 2.17 -17.44
N MET A 360 20.87 1.08 -18.18
CA MET A 360 20.94 -0.27 -17.64
C MET A 360 22.39 -0.70 -17.63
N LEU A 361 22.90 -1.09 -16.46
CA LEU A 361 24.23 -1.65 -16.26
C LEU A 361 24.10 -3.17 -16.15
N PHE A 362 24.87 -3.91 -16.96
CA PHE A 362 24.90 -5.37 -16.93
C PHE A 362 26.30 -5.83 -16.52
N LEU A 363 26.41 -6.52 -15.39
CA LEU A 363 27.68 -6.84 -14.75
C LEU A 363 27.87 -8.34 -14.58
N GLU A 364 28.89 -8.86 -15.27
CA GLU A 364 29.46 -10.21 -15.14
C GLU A 364 29.93 -10.42 -13.70
N ASN A 365 29.46 -11.46 -13.03
CA ASN A 365 30.00 -11.93 -11.75
C ASN A 365 31.20 -12.88 -11.98
N ASP A 366 31.87 -13.32 -10.92
CA ASP A 366 32.98 -14.29 -11.00
C ASP A 366 32.84 -15.45 -9.99
N GLY A 367 31.60 -15.74 -9.62
CA GLY A 367 31.19 -16.70 -8.61
C GLY A 367 31.63 -16.33 -7.19
N ALA A 368 32.15 -15.12 -6.95
CA ALA A 368 32.70 -14.70 -5.66
C ALA A 368 32.32 -13.26 -5.27
N ALA A 369 31.20 -12.77 -5.78
CA ALA A 369 30.68 -11.41 -5.62
C ALA A 369 31.69 -10.33 -6.02
N ARG A 370 32.20 -10.41 -7.25
CA ARG A 370 33.04 -9.36 -7.85
C ARG A 370 32.58 -9.11 -9.28
N PHE A 371 32.14 -7.89 -9.52
CA PHE A 371 31.37 -7.57 -10.71
C PHE A 371 32.20 -6.79 -11.72
N GLN A 372 32.19 -7.23 -12.98
CA GLN A 372 32.77 -6.52 -14.11
C GLN A 372 31.67 -6.05 -15.05
N LEU A 373 31.53 -4.73 -15.21
CA LEU A 373 30.59 -4.16 -16.16
C LEU A 373 30.92 -4.58 -17.60
N ARG A 374 29.96 -5.21 -18.27
CA ARG A 374 30.08 -5.73 -19.65
C ARG A 374 29.48 -4.78 -20.67
N THR A 375 28.21 -4.46 -20.52
CA THR A 375 27.49 -3.55 -21.41
C THR A 375 26.74 -2.45 -20.65
N ARG A 376 26.30 -1.45 -21.42
CA ARG A 376 25.35 -0.43 -21.00
C ARG A 376 24.29 -0.28 -22.08
N VAL A 377 23.03 -0.17 -21.68
CA VAL A 377 21.93 0.20 -22.59
C VAL A 377 21.30 1.49 -22.09
N GLU A 378 21.22 2.53 -22.93
CA GLU A 378 20.57 3.79 -22.57
C GLU A 378 19.05 3.57 -22.43
N VAL A 379 18.50 3.82 -21.24
CA VAL A 379 17.05 3.72 -20.96
C VAL A 379 16.58 4.94 -20.18
N THR A 380 15.39 5.44 -20.48
CA THR A 380 14.94 6.70 -19.89
C THR A 380 14.02 6.47 -18.68
N ASN A 381 14.51 6.82 -17.48
CA ASN A 381 13.71 6.97 -16.26
C ASN A 381 12.94 5.69 -15.83
N THR A 382 13.70 4.62 -15.58
CA THR A 382 13.21 3.30 -15.16
C THR A 382 12.66 3.29 -13.73
N THR A 383 11.51 2.66 -13.53
CA THR A 383 10.91 2.38 -12.22
C THR A 383 11.18 0.97 -11.72
N SER A 384 11.02 -0.03 -12.59
CA SER A 384 11.21 -1.46 -12.29
C SER A 384 11.71 -2.24 -13.50
N LEU A 385 12.10 -3.48 -13.24
CA LEU A 385 12.56 -4.45 -14.22
C LEU A 385 11.79 -5.76 -13.99
N ALA A 386 11.45 -6.44 -15.07
CA ALA A 386 11.04 -7.84 -15.07
C ALA A 386 11.87 -8.60 -16.12
N ALA A 387 12.10 -9.89 -15.91
CA ALA A 387 12.86 -10.71 -16.86
C ALA A 387 12.17 -12.06 -17.10
N ALA A 388 12.28 -12.54 -18.34
CA ALA A 388 11.77 -13.81 -18.82
C ALA A 388 12.43 -14.12 -20.18
N ASP A 389 12.57 -15.40 -20.51
CA ASP A 389 12.75 -15.90 -21.88
C ASP A 389 11.39 -15.71 -22.59
N TYR A 390 11.26 -14.69 -23.44
CA TYR A 390 9.94 -14.31 -24.00
C TYR A 390 9.64 -14.93 -25.37
N ASP A 391 10.65 -15.42 -26.09
CA ASP A 391 10.50 -16.03 -27.42
C ASP A 391 10.87 -17.53 -27.47
N GLY A 392 11.39 -18.08 -26.36
CA GLY A 392 11.71 -19.49 -26.17
C GLY A 392 13.08 -19.90 -26.69
N ASP A 393 14.01 -18.96 -26.88
CA ASP A 393 15.36 -19.25 -27.37
C ASP A 393 16.33 -19.75 -26.29
N GLY A 394 16.03 -19.47 -25.02
CA GLY A 394 16.74 -19.93 -23.82
C GLY A 394 17.54 -18.87 -23.07
N ASP A 395 17.68 -17.65 -23.61
CA ASP A 395 18.30 -16.52 -22.92
C ASP A 395 17.25 -15.72 -22.11
N LEU A 396 17.70 -14.83 -21.19
CA LEU A 396 16.80 -14.02 -20.36
C LEU A 396 16.70 -12.56 -20.84
N ASP A 397 15.52 -12.19 -21.32
CA ASP A 397 15.19 -10.85 -21.79
C ASP A 397 14.68 -9.95 -20.67
N LEU A 398 14.72 -8.63 -20.88
CA LEU A 398 14.36 -7.65 -19.86
C LEU A 398 13.28 -6.67 -20.32
N PHE A 399 12.14 -6.67 -19.61
CA PHE A 399 11.14 -5.61 -19.71
C PHE A 399 11.44 -4.49 -18.70
N VAL A 400 11.61 -3.28 -19.21
CA VAL A 400 12.05 -2.08 -18.48
C VAL A 400 10.88 -1.10 -18.37
N CYS A 401 10.33 -0.93 -17.17
CA CYS A 401 9.20 -0.03 -16.94
C CYS A 401 9.63 1.44 -16.97
N GLY A 402 9.00 2.24 -17.85
CA GLY A 402 9.13 3.68 -17.94
C GLY A 402 7.96 4.42 -17.30
N TYR A 403 8.24 5.57 -16.69
CA TYR A 403 7.22 6.36 -15.97
C TYR A 403 7.01 7.76 -16.60
N VAL A 404 7.83 8.75 -16.23
CA VAL A 404 7.73 10.12 -16.77
C VAL A 404 8.79 10.36 -17.83
N SER A 405 8.40 10.88 -19.01
CA SER A 405 9.37 11.30 -20.01
C SER A 405 9.99 12.66 -19.63
N PRO A 406 11.32 12.78 -19.49
CA PRO A 406 12.00 14.05 -19.22
C PRO A 406 12.08 14.95 -20.46
N TYR A 407 11.87 14.40 -21.66
CA TYR A 407 11.99 15.10 -22.94
C TYR A 407 10.64 15.63 -23.46
N ASP A 408 9.52 14.97 -23.10
CA ASP A 408 8.18 15.48 -23.38
C ASP A 408 7.75 16.44 -22.26
N GLY A 409 7.86 17.74 -22.53
CA GLY A 409 7.92 18.81 -21.52
C GLY A 409 6.72 18.86 -20.57
N ARG A 410 6.88 18.23 -19.39
CA ARG A 410 5.84 17.98 -18.38
C ARG A 410 4.79 16.98 -18.87
N ALA A 411 5.16 15.71 -18.94
CA ALA A 411 4.22 14.58 -18.96
C ALA A 411 3.37 14.51 -17.67
N THR A 412 2.45 15.47 -17.50
CA THR A 412 1.37 15.38 -16.52
C THR A 412 0.37 14.34 -17.04
N PRO A 413 -0.06 13.36 -16.24
CA PRO A 413 -1.01 12.32 -16.68
C PRO A 413 -2.37 12.95 -16.98
N ILE A 414 -2.75 13.02 -18.26
CA ILE A 414 -3.98 13.68 -18.72
C ILE A 414 -4.61 12.87 -19.86
N PRO A 415 -5.88 12.41 -19.72
CA PRO A 415 -6.68 12.37 -18.50
C PRO A 415 -6.16 11.30 -17.53
N TYR A 416 -6.28 11.49 -16.21
CA TYR A 416 -5.67 10.58 -15.22
C TYR A 416 -6.05 9.09 -15.38
N HIS A 417 -7.29 8.80 -15.81
CA HIS A 417 -7.84 7.43 -15.94
C HIS A 417 -7.47 6.72 -17.26
N ASP A 418 -6.97 7.45 -18.26
CA ASP A 418 -6.52 6.90 -19.54
C ASP A 418 -5.27 7.66 -20.05
N ALA A 419 -4.37 7.99 -19.13
CA ALA A 419 -3.14 8.71 -19.45
C ALA A 419 -2.27 7.83 -20.35
N ASN A 420 -1.98 8.29 -21.56
CA ASN A 420 -1.18 7.57 -22.57
C ASN A 420 -0.03 8.45 -23.11
N ASN A 421 0.50 9.29 -22.23
CA ASN A 421 1.53 10.30 -22.49
C ASN A 421 2.73 10.16 -21.56
N GLY A 422 2.90 9.00 -20.92
CA GLY A 422 4.09 8.65 -20.17
C GLY A 422 5.26 8.27 -21.07
N GLN A 423 6.34 7.84 -20.43
CA GLN A 423 7.52 7.29 -21.11
C GLN A 423 7.19 5.87 -21.62
N PRO A 424 7.52 5.52 -22.88
CA PRO A 424 7.42 4.14 -23.35
C PRO A 424 8.22 3.17 -22.45
N ASN A 425 7.66 2.01 -22.13
CA ASN A 425 8.46 0.89 -21.62
C ASN A 425 9.30 0.31 -22.78
N VAL A 426 10.37 -0.43 -22.44
CA VAL A 426 11.27 -1.06 -23.43
C VAL A 426 11.38 -2.55 -23.13
N LEU A 427 11.26 -3.39 -24.16
CA LEU A 427 11.72 -4.79 -24.12
C LEU A 427 13.12 -4.86 -24.72
N LEU A 428 14.08 -5.34 -23.92
CA LEU A 428 15.45 -5.61 -24.32
C LEU A 428 15.60 -7.11 -24.53
N GLU A 429 15.74 -7.51 -25.78
CA GLU A 429 16.01 -8.88 -26.23
C GLU A 429 17.52 -9.17 -26.14
N SER A 430 17.88 -10.31 -25.56
CA SER A 430 19.27 -10.80 -25.50
C SER A 430 19.77 -11.18 -26.90
N ASP A 431 21.05 -10.95 -27.19
CA ASP A 431 21.74 -11.61 -28.32
C ASP A 431 22.89 -12.54 -27.86
N GLY A 432 22.88 -12.91 -26.58
CA GLY A 432 23.80 -13.82 -25.91
C GLY A 432 24.92 -13.12 -25.14
N GLU A 433 25.44 -13.81 -24.11
CA GLU A 433 26.43 -13.33 -23.15
C GLU A 433 25.98 -12.05 -22.40
N PHE A 434 26.10 -10.88 -23.03
CA PHE A 434 25.78 -9.57 -22.45
C PHE A 434 25.38 -8.53 -23.52
N GLY A 435 24.96 -8.96 -24.71
CA GLY A 435 24.44 -8.06 -25.73
C GLY A 435 22.92 -8.01 -25.70
N PHE A 436 22.36 -6.82 -25.98
CA PHE A 436 20.93 -6.55 -25.86
C PHE A 436 20.47 -5.58 -26.95
N THR A 437 19.27 -5.82 -27.52
CA THR A 437 18.65 -4.96 -28.53
C THR A 437 17.20 -4.61 -28.18
N ASP A 438 16.70 -3.46 -28.67
CA ASP A 438 15.32 -3.03 -28.42
C ASP A 438 14.34 -3.77 -29.36
N ALA A 439 13.68 -4.78 -28.80
CA ALA A 439 12.68 -5.60 -29.49
C ALA A 439 11.25 -5.08 -29.35
N THR A 440 11.01 -3.98 -28.62
CA THR A 440 9.67 -3.48 -28.23
C THR A 440 8.67 -3.42 -29.38
N VAL A 441 9.09 -2.93 -30.56
CA VAL A 441 8.24 -2.83 -31.75
C VAL A 441 8.09 -4.17 -32.48
N ALA A 442 9.13 -5.01 -32.49
CA ALA A 442 9.11 -6.31 -33.16
C ALA A 442 8.16 -7.28 -32.42
N ALA A 443 8.27 -7.32 -31.09
CA ALA A 443 7.43 -8.10 -30.20
C ALA A 443 5.99 -7.55 -30.05
N GLY A 444 5.67 -6.38 -30.62
CA GLY A 444 4.31 -5.79 -30.59
C GLY A 444 3.96 -5.01 -29.31
N LEU A 445 4.92 -4.82 -28.41
CA LEU A 445 4.81 -3.99 -27.21
C LEU A 445 4.91 -2.48 -27.51
N ASP A 446 4.76 -2.02 -28.76
CA ASP A 446 4.56 -0.59 -29.05
C ASP A 446 3.08 -0.16 -28.86
N VAL A 447 2.16 -1.12 -28.75
CA VAL A 447 0.73 -0.90 -28.53
C VAL A 447 0.42 -0.67 -27.05
N ASN A 448 -0.33 0.41 -26.75
CA ASN A 448 -0.74 0.82 -25.39
C ASN A 448 0.38 1.07 -24.36
N ASN A 449 1.64 1.10 -24.82
CA ASN A 449 2.85 1.10 -24.01
C ASN A 449 3.31 2.48 -23.49
N ARG A 450 2.46 3.52 -23.49
CA ARG A 450 2.83 4.90 -23.06
C ARG A 450 2.13 5.33 -21.79
N ARG A 451 1.98 4.40 -20.85
CA ARG A 451 1.39 4.59 -19.53
C ARG A 451 2.44 5.08 -18.52
N PHE A 452 2.09 5.09 -17.25
CA PHE A 452 2.97 5.51 -16.15
C PHE A 452 3.31 4.28 -15.30
N SER A 453 4.15 3.40 -15.84
CA SER A 453 4.40 2.06 -15.31
C SER A 453 5.23 2.09 -14.03
N PHE A 454 4.82 1.36 -13.00
CA PHE A 454 5.62 1.16 -11.78
C PHE A 454 6.15 -0.26 -11.60
N ALA A 455 5.41 -1.24 -12.10
CA ALA A 455 5.74 -2.65 -11.96
C ALA A 455 5.23 -3.43 -13.16
N ALA A 456 5.96 -4.47 -13.52
CA ALA A 456 5.48 -5.51 -14.40
C ALA A 456 5.89 -6.87 -13.84
N SER A 457 5.18 -7.93 -14.22
CA SER A 457 5.58 -9.30 -13.95
C SER A 457 5.18 -10.17 -15.12
N PHE A 458 6.09 -11.06 -15.52
CA PHE A 458 5.75 -12.18 -16.40
C PHE A 458 5.01 -13.28 -15.64
N GLU A 459 4.19 -14.05 -16.34
CA GLU A 459 3.53 -15.30 -15.93
C GLU A 459 2.96 -16.01 -17.17
N ASP A 460 2.82 -17.34 -17.15
CA ASP A 460 2.08 -18.11 -18.17
C ASP A 460 0.61 -18.22 -17.73
N PHE A 461 -0.20 -17.17 -17.97
CA PHE A 461 -1.51 -17.07 -17.31
C PHE A 461 -2.58 -17.97 -17.96
N ASP A 462 -2.39 -18.37 -19.22
CA ASP A 462 -3.28 -19.30 -19.92
C ASP A 462 -2.70 -20.72 -20.13
N ASN A 463 -1.57 -21.03 -19.48
CA ASN A 463 -0.91 -22.34 -19.42
C ASN A 463 -0.58 -22.91 -20.82
N ASP A 464 -0.23 -22.04 -21.78
CA ASP A 464 0.14 -22.43 -23.14
C ASP A 464 1.65 -22.65 -23.34
N GLY A 465 2.45 -22.12 -22.42
CA GLY A 465 3.90 -22.26 -22.34
C GLY A 465 4.69 -21.01 -22.68
N ASP A 466 4.07 -19.99 -23.27
CA ASP A 466 4.70 -18.69 -23.52
C ASP A 466 4.59 -17.78 -22.28
N GLN A 467 5.56 -16.87 -22.07
CA GLN A 467 5.51 -15.92 -20.95
C GLN A 467 4.72 -14.66 -21.32
N ASP A 468 3.56 -14.47 -20.69
CA ASP A 468 2.72 -13.28 -20.80
C ASP A 468 3.19 -12.17 -19.85
N LEU A 469 2.75 -10.93 -20.07
CA LEU A 469 3.22 -9.77 -19.32
C LEU A 469 2.07 -8.89 -18.79
N TYR A 470 1.92 -8.79 -17.47
CA TYR A 470 1.05 -7.79 -16.85
C TYR A 470 1.84 -6.54 -16.42
N VAL A 471 1.32 -5.36 -16.73
CA VAL A 471 1.94 -4.06 -16.42
C VAL A 471 0.98 -3.21 -15.57
N ALA A 472 1.42 -2.87 -14.35
CA ALA A 472 0.71 -2.00 -13.43
C ALA A 472 1.15 -0.53 -13.60
N ASN A 473 0.14 0.34 -13.77
CA ASN A 473 0.29 1.74 -14.12
C ASN A 473 -0.35 2.65 -13.07
N ASP A 474 0.38 3.67 -12.60
CA ASP A 474 -0.13 4.69 -11.66
C ASP A 474 -1.24 5.56 -12.29
N PHE A 475 -1.10 5.79 -13.61
CA PHE A 475 -2.03 6.58 -14.40
C PHE A 475 -2.30 5.93 -15.75
N GLY A 476 -3.56 6.01 -16.17
CA GLY A 476 -4.09 5.21 -17.27
C GLY A 476 -4.70 3.90 -16.77
N ARG A 477 -4.92 2.98 -17.70
CA ARG A 477 -5.25 1.59 -17.38
C ARG A 477 -3.99 0.76 -17.24
N ASN A 478 -4.06 -0.32 -16.47
CA ASN A 478 -3.13 -1.45 -16.54
C ASN A 478 -3.29 -2.21 -17.87
N ASN A 479 -2.29 -3.01 -18.19
CA ASN A 479 -2.27 -3.85 -19.40
C ASN A 479 -1.96 -5.30 -19.03
N LEU A 480 -2.57 -6.24 -19.76
CA LEU A 480 -2.18 -7.64 -19.81
C LEU A 480 -1.87 -7.93 -21.27
N TYR A 481 -0.62 -8.22 -21.56
CA TYR A 481 -0.15 -8.58 -22.88
C TYR A 481 -0.02 -10.09 -22.94
N ARG A 482 -0.92 -10.75 -23.66
CA ARG A 482 -0.73 -12.17 -23.96
C ARG A 482 0.35 -12.32 -25.03
N ASN A 483 1.26 -13.25 -24.84
CA ASN A 483 2.26 -13.65 -25.82
C ASN A 483 1.63 -14.67 -26.80
N ASP A 484 2.15 -14.73 -28.03
CA ASP A 484 1.73 -15.69 -29.06
C ASP A 484 3.00 -16.02 -29.89
N GLY A 485 3.97 -16.70 -29.26
CA GLY A 485 5.28 -17.08 -29.81
C GLY A 485 6.22 -15.89 -30.05
N GLY A 486 6.60 -15.17 -28.99
CA GLY A 486 7.43 -13.97 -29.05
C GLY A 486 6.69 -12.73 -29.58
N ARG A 487 5.35 -12.71 -29.52
CA ARG A 487 4.53 -11.61 -30.06
C ARG A 487 3.33 -11.26 -29.20
N PHE A 488 3.46 -10.16 -28.48
CA PHE A 488 2.48 -9.64 -27.54
C PHE A 488 1.25 -8.98 -28.18
N THR A 489 0.10 -9.18 -27.53
CA THR A 489 -1.17 -8.50 -27.81
C THR A 489 -1.84 -8.07 -26.50
N ASP A 490 -2.21 -6.79 -26.35
CA ASP A 490 -2.96 -6.31 -25.17
C ASP A 490 -4.37 -6.89 -25.15
N VAL A 491 -4.64 -7.77 -24.19
CA VAL A 491 -5.91 -8.47 -23.96
C VAL A 491 -6.61 -8.03 -22.67
N ALA A 492 -6.10 -7.03 -21.92
CA ALA A 492 -6.60 -6.66 -20.58
C ALA A 492 -8.12 -6.51 -20.50
N ALA A 493 -8.72 -5.83 -21.48
CA ALA A 493 -10.15 -5.59 -21.56
C ALA A 493 -10.98 -6.84 -21.94
N ALA A 494 -10.39 -7.78 -22.67
CA ALA A 494 -11.02 -9.05 -23.03
C ALA A 494 -10.94 -10.06 -21.89
N ALA A 495 -9.82 -10.08 -21.17
CA ALA A 495 -9.57 -10.91 -20.00
C ALA A 495 -10.26 -10.41 -18.72
N GLY A 496 -10.71 -9.14 -18.68
CA GLY A 496 -11.43 -8.57 -17.54
C GLY A 496 -10.55 -7.92 -16.46
N VAL A 497 -9.25 -7.74 -16.72
CA VAL A 497 -8.24 -7.24 -15.79
C VAL A 497 -7.80 -5.79 -16.06
N GLU A 498 -8.58 -5.04 -16.85
CA GLU A 498 -8.39 -3.61 -17.10
C GLU A 498 -8.67 -2.78 -15.83
N ASP A 499 -7.62 -2.51 -15.04
CA ASP A 499 -7.67 -1.70 -13.81
C ASP A 499 -7.26 -0.24 -14.11
N VAL A 500 -8.05 0.74 -13.64
CA VAL A 500 -7.79 2.20 -13.77
C VAL A 500 -7.49 2.86 -12.40
N SER A 501 -7.21 2.07 -11.37
CA SER A 501 -6.65 2.53 -10.11
C SER A 501 -5.15 2.85 -10.24
N ALA A 502 -4.54 3.34 -9.17
CA ALA A 502 -3.13 3.70 -9.15
C ALA A 502 -2.28 2.45 -8.91
N GLY A 503 -1.95 1.73 -9.98
CA GLY A 503 -1.22 0.46 -9.97
C GLY A 503 0.25 0.63 -9.57
N MET A 504 0.64 -0.01 -8.46
CA MET A 504 1.98 0.10 -7.86
C MET A 504 2.79 -1.19 -7.94
N GLY A 505 2.14 -2.34 -8.02
CA GLY A 505 2.77 -3.65 -7.92
C GLY A 505 1.87 -4.77 -8.44
N VAL A 506 2.50 -5.83 -8.94
CA VAL A 506 1.89 -7.02 -9.53
C VAL A 506 2.37 -8.23 -8.73
N ALA A 507 1.48 -9.16 -8.41
CA ALA A 507 1.85 -10.48 -7.91
C ALA A 507 0.92 -11.54 -8.48
N TRP A 508 1.51 -12.66 -8.90
CA TRP A 508 0.83 -13.85 -9.39
C TRP A 508 0.89 -14.97 -8.34
N GLY A 509 -0.19 -15.76 -8.23
CA GLY A 509 -0.26 -16.89 -7.32
C GLY A 509 -1.59 -17.62 -7.39
N ASP A 510 -1.58 -18.94 -7.23
CA ASP A 510 -2.76 -19.80 -7.17
C ASP A 510 -3.37 -19.73 -5.76
N VAL A 511 -4.41 -18.91 -5.57
CA VAL A 511 -4.93 -18.58 -4.23
C VAL A 511 -6.02 -19.54 -3.74
N ASP A 512 -6.71 -20.22 -4.66
CA ASP A 512 -7.76 -21.17 -4.32
C ASP A 512 -7.35 -22.65 -4.49
N GLY A 513 -6.27 -22.92 -5.23
CA GLY A 513 -5.61 -24.21 -5.39
C GLY A 513 -6.07 -24.99 -6.62
N ASP A 514 -6.53 -24.32 -7.68
CA ASP A 514 -7.08 -24.95 -8.89
C ASP A 514 -6.05 -25.19 -10.01
N GLY A 515 -4.87 -24.58 -9.91
CA GLY A 515 -3.76 -24.70 -10.86
C GLY A 515 -3.64 -23.57 -11.89
N TRP A 516 -4.48 -22.53 -11.81
CA TRP A 516 -4.34 -21.30 -12.58
C TRP A 516 -3.77 -20.18 -11.70
N MET A 517 -2.87 -19.35 -12.25
CA MET A 517 -2.32 -18.23 -11.48
C MET A 517 -3.30 -17.06 -11.47
N ASP A 518 -3.69 -16.64 -10.26
CA ASP A 518 -4.53 -15.48 -10.01
C ASP A 518 -3.70 -14.21 -9.94
N LEU A 519 -4.33 -13.08 -10.23
CA LEU A 519 -3.68 -11.78 -10.33
C LEU A 519 -4.03 -10.88 -9.14
N TYR A 520 -3.02 -10.49 -8.36
CA TYR A 520 -3.13 -9.43 -7.36
C TYR A 520 -2.45 -8.13 -7.82
N VAL A 521 -3.20 -7.03 -7.80
CA VAL A 521 -2.71 -5.69 -8.13
C VAL A 521 -2.74 -4.81 -6.87
N SER A 522 -1.56 -4.34 -6.47
CA SER A 522 -1.42 -3.35 -5.40
C SER A 522 -1.78 -1.96 -5.90
N ASN A 523 -2.71 -1.31 -5.20
CA ASN A 523 -3.26 0.01 -5.54
C ASN A 523 -3.35 0.92 -4.30
N MET A 524 -3.77 2.17 -4.48
CA MET A 524 -3.94 3.12 -3.37
C MET A 524 -5.37 3.13 -2.78
N TYR A 525 -5.57 2.57 -1.58
CA TYR A 525 -6.85 2.72 -0.88
C TYR A 525 -7.07 4.16 -0.38
N SER A 526 -8.16 4.80 -0.81
CA SER A 526 -8.48 6.17 -0.40
C SER A 526 -9.76 6.27 0.44
N SER A 527 -9.61 6.38 1.77
CA SER A 527 -10.73 6.65 2.69
C SER A 527 -11.47 7.96 2.40
N ALA A 528 -10.81 8.95 1.79
CA ALA A 528 -11.43 10.19 1.35
C ALA A 528 -12.13 10.01 0.00
N GLY A 529 -11.50 9.29 -0.94
CA GLY A 529 -12.09 8.93 -2.22
C GLY A 529 -13.42 8.18 -2.03
N ASN A 530 -13.41 7.06 -1.30
CA ASN A 530 -14.62 6.28 -1.01
C ASN A 530 -15.73 7.08 -0.32
N ARG A 531 -15.41 8.16 0.41
CA ARG A 531 -16.42 9.05 1.00
C ARG A 531 -16.98 10.06 0.01
N ILE A 532 -16.13 10.63 -0.83
CA ILE A 532 -16.47 11.76 -1.71
C ILE A 532 -17.12 11.27 -3.01
N THR A 533 -16.59 10.19 -3.63
CA THR A 533 -16.99 9.76 -4.98
C THR A 533 -18.38 9.14 -5.06
N TYR A 534 -18.99 8.79 -3.92
CA TYR A 534 -20.36 8.29 -3.79
C TYR A 534 -21.38 9.39 -3.44
N GLN A 535 -20.94 10.60 -3.09
CA GLN A 535 -21.86 11.70 -2.77
C GLN A 535 -22.52 12.24 -4.04
N ARG A 536 -23.83 12.51 -3.98
CA ARG A 536 -24.67 12.92 -5.13
C ARG A 536 -24.14 14.15 -5.90
N ARG A 537 -23.38 15.03 -5.23
CA ARG A 537 -22.79 16.26 -5.81
C ARG A 537 -21.46 15.99 -6.55
N PHE A 538 -20.77 14.88 -6.27
CA PHE A 538 -19.51 14.55 -6.93
C PHE A 538 -19.72 14.31 -8.42
N LYS A 539 -19.06 15.14 -9.24
CA LYS A 539 -19.20 15.14 -10.71
C LYS A 539 -20.67 15.18 -11.17
N ALA A 540 -21.54 15.87 -10.43
CA ALA A 540 -22.94 16.02 -10.82
C ALA A 540 -23.04 16.65 -12.23
N GLY A 541 -23.70 15.94 -13.15
CA GLY A 541 -23.80 16.30 -14.56
C GLY A 541 -22.83 15.59 -15.51
N THR A 542 -21.98 14.67 -15.04
CA THR A 542 -21.31 13.68 -15.90
C THR A 542 -22.09 12.37 -15.96
N ASP A 543 -21.74 11.51 -16.92
CA ASP A 543 -22.23 10.13 -16.98
C ASP A 543 -21.81 9.32 -15.73
N GLU A 544 -22.57 8.25 -15.46
CA GLU A 544 -22.37 7.39 -14.31
C GLU A 544 -21.01 6.68 -14.32
N SER A 545 -20.59 6.18 -15.49
CA SER A 545 -19.30 5.52 -15.72
C SER A 545 -18.09 6.37 -15.32
N VAL A 546 -18.18 7.70 -15.48
CA VAL A 546 -17.12 8.62 -15.04
C VAL A 546 -16.98 8.59 -13.51
N ARG A 547 -18.09 8.48 -12.76
CA ARG A 547 -18.06 8.35 -11.30
C ARG A 547 -17.58 6.97 -10.88
N GLU A 548 -18.01 5.92 -11.57
CA GLU A 548 -17.57 4.54 -11.34
C GLU A 548 -16.05 4.42 -11.47
N GLN A 549 -15.41 5.08 -12.45
CA GLN A 549 -13.94 5.16 -12.55
C GLN A 549 -13.29 5.78 -11.30
N PHE A 550 -13.80 6.91 -10.79
CA PHE A 550 -13.27 7.51 -9.55
C PHE A 550 -13.51 6.63 -8.31
N GLN A 551 -14.65 5.94 -8.25
CA GLN A 551 -14.97 4.98 -7.18
C GLN A 551 -14.02 3.78 -7.24
N ARG A 552 -13.79 3.21 -8.43
CA ARG A 552 -12.84 2.13 -8.69
C ARG A 552 -11.41 2.52 -8.36
N HIS A 553 -11.01 3.75 -8.73
CA HIS A 553 -9.69 4.27 -8.41
C HIS A 553 -9.49 4.42 -6.89
N ALA A 554 -10.53 4.82 -6.14
CA ALA A 554 -10.48 4.94 -4.69
C ALA A 554 -10.59 3.61 -3.91
N ARG A 555 -11.07 2.52 -4.55
CA ARG A 555 -11.38 1.22 -3.93
C ARG A 555 -10.20 0.58 -3.19
N GLY A 556 -8.98 0.86 -3.64
CA GLY A 556 -7.77 0.16 -3.22
C GLY A 556 -7.45 -1.04 -4.11
N ASN A 557 -6.75 -2.02 -3.55
CA ASN A 557 -6.16 -3.18 -4.24
C ASN A 557 -7.20 -3.99 -5.02
N SER A 558 -6.71 -4.86 -5.89
CA SER A 558 -7.52 -5.74 -6.73
C SER A 558 -7.01 -7.19 -6.65
N LEU A 559 -7.93 -8.15 -6.58
CA LEU A 559 -7.68 -9.58 -6.76
C LEU A 559 -8.64 -10.09 -7.82
N PHE A 560 -8.06 -10.69 -8.86
CA PHE A 560 -8.78 -11.27 -9.99
C PHE A 560 -8.48 -12.77 -10.02
N LEU A 561 -9.50 -13.61 -9.87
CA LEU A 561 -9.33 -15.07 -10.00
C LEU A 561 -9.32 -15.46 -11.47
N ASN A 562 -8.45 -16.38 -11.86
CA ASN A 562 -8.34 -16.87 -13.23
C ASN A 562 -9.40 -17.97 -13.49
N ASN A 563 -10.20 -17.85 -14.55
CA ASN A 563 -11.25 -18.83 -14.86
C ASN A 563 -10.73 -20.04 -15.67
N GLY A 564 -9.46 -20.05 -16.07
CA GLY A 564 -8.87 -21.08 -16.94
C GLY A 564 -9.41 -21.08 -18.38
N ASP A 565 -10.03 -19.98 -18.80
CA ASP A 565 -10.57 -19.77 -20.16
C ASP A 565 -10.06 -18.48 -20.84
N GLY A 566 -8.99 -17.90 -20.29
CA GLY A 566 -8.43 -16.62 -20.73
C GLY A 566 -9.14 -15.38 -20.14
N THR A 567 -10.05 -15.56 -19.17
CA THR A 567 -10.74 -14.48 -18.46
C THR A 567 -10.60 -14.59 -16.95
N PHE A 568 -10.86 -13.49 -16.24
CA PHE A 568 -10.77 -13.41 -14.78
C PHE A 568 -12.05 -12.84 -14.12
N GLU A 569 -12.31 -13.21 -12.86
CA GLU A 569 -13.36 -12.62 -12.00
C GLU A 569 -12.76 -11.69 -10.92
N ASP A 570 -13.19 -10.43 -10.84
CA ASP A 570 -12.82 -9.51 -9.74
C ASP A 570 -13.52 -9.87 -8.43
N VAL A 571 -12.86 -10.69 -7.60
CA VAL A 571 -13.35 -11.14 -6.28
C VAL A 571 -12.92 -10.22 -5.13
N THR A 572 -12.31 -9.07 -5.41
CA THR A 572 -11.63 -8.23 -4.41
C THR A 572 -12.48 -7.93 -3.17
N LEU A 573 -13.76 -7.61 -3.37
CA LEU A 573 -14.68 -7.20 -2.30
C LEU A 573 -15.28 -8.37 -1.51
N SER A 574 -15.41 -9.55 -2.12
CA SER A 574 -15.86 -10.78 -1.45
C SER A 574 -14.71 -11.42 -0.65
N ALA A 575 -13.49 -11.40 -1.20
CA ALA A 575 -12.26 -11.78 -0.51
C ALA A 575 -11.87 -10.79 0.61
N GLY A 576 -12.26 -9.51 0.48
CA GLY A 576 -12.01 -8.46 1.48
C GLY A 576 -10.60 -7.85 1.43
N VAL A 577 -9.89 -8.04 0.32
CA VAL A 577 -8.47 -7.71 0.17
C VAL A 577 -8.20 -6.30 -0.39
N ASN A 578 -9.24 -5.50 -0.61
CA ASN A 578 -9.12 -4.14 -1.17
C ASN A 578 -8.43 -3.14 -0.21
N MET A 579 -8.45 -3.40 1.10
CA MET A 579 -7.87 -2.55 2.15
C MET A 579 -6.36 -2.83 2.34
N GLY A 580 -5.57 -2.65 1.28
CA GLY A 580 -4.10 -2.68 1.35
C GLY A 580 -3.46 -1.43 1.98
N ARG A 581 -4.27 -0.48 2.50
CA ARG A 581 -3.86 0.91 2.79
C ARG A 581 -3.23 1.54 1.53
N TRP A 582 -2.08 2.19 1.67
CA TRP A 582 -1.29 2.68 0.55
C TRP A 582 -0.28 1.58 0.18
N ALA A 583 -0.71 0.64 -0.66
CA ALA A 583 0.10 -0.49 -1.07
C ALA A 583 1.15 -0.08 -2.10
N TRP A 584 2.33 -0.69 -2.04
CA TRP A 584 3.47 -0.40 -2.94
C TRP A 584 4.03 -1.62 -3.67
N GLY A 585 3.49 -2.78 -3.35
CA GLY A 585 3.91 -4.09 -3.83
C GLY A 585 3.03 -5.14 -3.18
N ALA A 586 3.12 -6.36 -3.64
CA ALA A 586 2.54 -7.52 -2.98
C ALA A 586 3.42 -8.74 -3.27
N VAL A 587 3.28 -9.79 -2.47
CA VAL A 587 3.83 -11.10 -2.80
C VAL A 587 2.93 -12.17 -2.22
N PHE A 588 2.78 -13.26 -2.96
CA PHE A 588 2.16 -14.49 -2.49
C PHE A 588 3.21 -15.40 -1.83
N ILE A 589 2.94 -15.82 -0.60
CA ILE A 589 3.87 -16.61 0.22
C ILE A 589 3.12 -17.37 1.30
N ASP A 590 3.39 -18.66 1.45
CA ASP A 590 2.87 -19.47 2.56
C ASP A 590 3.66 -19.13 3.84
N LEU A 591 3.12 -18.25 4.71
CA LEU A 591 3.84 -17.76 5.88
C LEU A 591 3.76 -18.71 7.07
N ASP A 592 2.66 -19.44 7.24
CA ASP A 592 2.45 -20.35 8.37
C ASP A 592 2.65 -21.84 8.04
N ASN A 593 3.01 -22.14 6.77
CA ASN A 593 3.34 -23.45 6.22
C ASN A 593 2.14 -24.41 6.21
N ASP A 594 0.92 -23.89 5.94
CA ASP A 594 -0.30 -24.69 5.81
C ASP A 594 -0.55 -25.23 4.40
N GLY A 595 0.25 -24.79 3.41
CA GLY A 595 0.14 -25.17 2.00
C GLY A 595 -0.73 -24.24 1.16
N ARG A 596 -1.22 -23.13 1.70
CA ARG A 596 -1.90 -22.04 0.97
C ARG A 596 -1.02 -20.80 0.93
N GLN A 597 -1.19 -19.96 -0.09
CA GLN A 597 -0.45 -18.71 -0.19
C GLN A 597 -1.18 -17.59 0.57
N ASP A 598 -0.48 -16.92 1.49
CA ASP A 598 -0.91 -15.65 2.06
C ASP A 598 -0.54 -14.49 1.12
N ILE A 599 -1.35 -13.41 1.16
CA ILE A 599 -1.02 -12.14 0.52
C ILE A 599 -0.29 -11.24 1.52
N VAL A 600 0.97 -10.90 1.24
CA VAL A 600 1.66 -9.84 1.98
C VAL A 600 1.65 -8.55 1.19
N VAL A 601 1.05 -7.50 1.77
CA VAL A 601 0.98 -6.15 1.17
C VAL A 601 1.87 -5.18 1.95
N PRO A 602 3.14 -4.98 1.55
CA PRO A 602 3.92 -3.87 2.06
C PRO A 602 3.23 -2.54 1.73
N ASN A 603 2.96 -1.78 2.79
CA ASN A 603 2.33 -0.47 2.73
C ASN A 603 3.22 0.56 3.41
N GLY A 604 3.22 1.77 2.86
CA GLY A 604 4.16 2.80 3.27
C GLY A 604 3.67 4.20 2.94
N PHE A 605 3.91 5.11 3.87
CA PHE A 605 3.80 6.55 3.66
C PHE A 605 4.81 7.23 4.59
N VAL A 606 5.10 8.51 4.38
CA VAL A 606 6.05 9.25 5.24
C VAL A 606 5.52 9.29 6.67
N THR A 607 6.13 8.50 7.56
CA THR A 607 5.79 8.47 8.98
C THR A 607 6.33 9.72 9.66
N GLY A 608 5.45 10.44 10.34
CA GLY A 608 5.83 11.61 11.12
C GLY A 608 6.62 11.22 12.37
N GLN A 609 7.09 12.21 13.14
CA GLN A 609 7.77 11.99 14.42
C GLN A 609 6.86 11.39 15.53
N ARG A 610 5.61 11.06 15.22
CA ARG A 610 4.66 10.46 16.17
C ARG A 610 4.65 8.95 16.00
N THR A 611 5.13 8.25 17.02
CA THR A 611 5.04 6.78 17.10
C THR A 611 3.61 6.23 17.12
N GLN A 612 2.60 7.10 17.27
CA GLN A 612 1.16 6.78 17.19
C GLN A 612 0.60 6.80 15.74
N ASP A 613 1.41 7.23 14.75
CA ASP A 613 1.01 7.22 13.34
C ASP A 613 1.32 5.88 12.62
N LEU A 614 1.82 4.88 13.36
CA LEU A 614 2.11 3.51 12.92
C LEU A 614 0.86 2.59 12.97
#